data_AF-S9SCA7-F1
#
_entry.id   AF-S9SCA7-F1
#
_cell.length_a   1.000
_cell.length_b   1.000
_cell.length_c   1.000
_cell.angle_alpha   90.00
_cell.angle_beta   90.00
_cell.angle_gamma   90.00
#
_symmetry.space_group_name_H-M   'P 1'
#
loop_
_entity.id
_entity.type
_entity.pdbx_description
1 polymer ?
#
loop_
_entity_poly.entity_id
_entity_poly.type
_entity_poly.pdbx_seq_one_letter_code
_entity_poly.pdbx_strand_id
1 'polypeptide(L)'
;MPSADYRPAIGEKIFVSLSGNIPILITVTGFDYHTYLKEEVMEFDRLNGRSDWSSYQGQTFFPEISADHPYLYVVVQIEDREDAWGYQIEEGFFFHPDEAFAHLDSITSGNVQPENAHSTDPDDYVVEIRKVT
;
A
#
# COMPACT_ATOMS: atom_id res chain seq x y z
N MET A 1 3.09 10.37 -9.62
CA MET A 1 2.07 9.46 -10.15
C MET A 1 2.64 8.05 -10.05
N PRO A 2 1.85 7.07 -9.58
CA PRO A 2 2.27 5.67 -9.56
C PRO A 2 2.74 5.24 -10.94
N SER A 3 3.91 4.58 -11.01
CA SER A 3 4.48 4.14 -12.28
C SER A 3 4.83 2.66 -12.21
N ALA A 4 4.12 1.88 -13.04
CA ALA A 4 4.41 0.46 -13.24
C ALA A 4 5.66 0.23 -14.12
N ASP A 5 6.07 1.26 -14.87
CA ASP A 5 7.24 1.21 -15.77
C ASP A 5 8.51 1.77 -15.12
N TYR A 6 8.43 2.20 -13.85
CA TYR A 6 9.55 2.79 -13.14
C TYR A 6 10.51 1.72 -12.61
N ARG A 7 11.74 1.73 -13.13
CA ARG A 7 12.83 0.86 -12.66
C ARG A 7 13.68 1.59 -11.61
N PRO A 8 13.61 1.23 -10.32
CA PRO A 8 14.44 1.85 -9.29
C PRO A 8 15.91 1.54 -9.48
N ALA A 9 16.77 2.46 -9.04
CA ALA A 9 18.21 2.26 -9.03
C ALA A 9 18.66 1.43 -7.82
N ILE A 10 19.78 0.70 -7.96
CA ILE A 10 20.41 0.05 -6.79
C ILE A 10 20.87 1.13 -5.80
N GLY A 11 20.51 0.95 -4.54
CA GLY A 11 20.74 1.89 -3.43
C GLY A 11 19.61 2.90 -3.23
N GLU A 12 18.60 2.91 -4.10
CA GLU A 12 17.48 3.83 -3.99
C GLU A 12 16.50 3.41 -2.88
N LYS A 13 16.07 4.39 -2.09
CA LYS A 13 14.98 4.24 -1.12
C LYS A 13 13.68 4.72 -1.74
N ILE A 14 12.70 3.84 -1.84
CA ILE A 14 11.45 4.13 -2.55
C ILE A 14 10.28 3.40 -1.90
N PHE A 15 9.10 4.04 -1.94
CA PHE A 15 7.86 3.36 -1.59
C PHE A 15 7.40 2.46 -2.73
N VAL A 16 7.01 1.24 -2.39
CA VAL A 16 6.48 0.27 -3.33
C VAL A 16 5.27 -0.45 -2.75
N SER A 17 4.20 -0.55 -3.53
CA SER A 17 3.07 -1.45 -3.27
C SER A 17 3.38 -2.80 -3.91
N LEU A 18 3.65 -3.80 -3.08
CA LEU A 18 3.96 -5.15 -3.53
C LEU A 18 2.68 -5.96 -3.77
N SER A 19 2.37 -6.32 -5.01
CA SER A 19 1.18 -7.10 -5.39
C SER A 19 -0.14 -6.46 -4.92
N GLY A 20 -0.23 -5.14 -4.98
CA GLY A 20 -1.41 -4.38 -4.56
C GLY A 20 -1.57 -4.19 -3.04
N ASN A 21 -0.62 -4.67 -2.23
CA ASN A 21 -0.64 -4.41 -0.78
C ASN A 21 -0.26 -2.96 -0.46
N ILE A 22 -0.55 -2.53 0.77
CA ILE A 22 -0.13 -1.22 1.29
C ILE A 22 1.36 -0.97 0.99
N PRO A 23 1.70 0.25 0.51
CA PRO A 23 3.08 0.60 0.22
C PRO A 23 3.99 0.43 1.42
N ILE A 24 5.15 -0.15 1.17
CA ILE A 24 6.24 -0.23 2.14
C ILE A 24 7.44 0.54 1.63
N LEU A 25 8.24 1.09 2.54
CA LEU A 25 9.51 1.69 2.18
C LEU A 25 10.57 0.60 2.07
N ILE A 26 11.21 0.53 0.90
CA ILE A 26 12.29 -0.41 0.64
C ILE A 26 13.56 0.31 0.23
N THR A 27 14.70 -0.34 0.37
CA THR A 27 15.96 0.03 -0.27
C THR A 27 16.29 -1.04 -1.30
N VAL A 28 16.41 -0.68 -2.57
CA VAL A 28 16.75 -1.65 -3.62
C VAL A 28 18.21 -2.04 -3.51
N THR A 29 18.48 -3.34 -3.41
CA THR A 29 19.85 -3.86 -3.20
C THR A 29 20.42 -4.52 -4.45
N GLY A 30 19.57 -4.98 -5.37
CA GLY A 30 20.04 -5.67 -6.57
C GLY A 30 18.92 -6.08 -7.51
N PHE A 31 19.35 -6.64 -8.64
CA PHE A 31 18.51 -7.35 -9.58
C PHE A 31 19.22 -8.65 -9.95
N ASP A 32 18.51 -9.77 -9.87
CA ASP A 32 19.05 -11.09 -10.26
C ASP A 32 18.04 -11.86 -11.11
N TYR A 33 18.52 -12.75 -11.96
CA TYR A 33 17.67 -13.60 -12.77
C TYR A 33 17.29 -14.87 -12.00
N HIS A 34 16.02 -14.98 -11.62
CA HIS A 34 15.52 -16.12 -10.88
C HIS A 34 15.27 -17.31 -11.81
N THR A 35 16.15 -18.30 -11.75
CA THR A 35 16.15 -19.44 -12.70
C THR A 35 14.85 -20.26 -12.74
N TYR A 36 14.16 -20.42 -11.62
CA TYR A 36 12.88 -21.14 -11.54
C TYR A 36 11.72 -20.38 -12.20
N LEU A 37 11.57 -19.10 -11.89
CA LEU A 37 10.52 -18.23 -12.43
C LEU A 37 10.81 -17.79 -13.87
N LYS A 38 12.08 -17.88 -14.30
CA LYS A 38 12.58 -17.45 -15.60
C LYS A 38 12.37 -15.96 -15.85
N GLU A 39 12.56 -15.16 -14.81
CA GLU A 39 12.40 -13.72 -14.85
C GLU A 39 13.43 -13.01 -13.96
N GLU A 40 13.61 -11.72 -14.19
CA GLU A 40 14.42 -10.87 -13.32
C GLU A 40 13.60 -10.48 -12.08
N VAL A 41 14.20 -10.67 -10.90
CA VAL A 41 13.64 -10.27 -9.62
C VAL A 41 14.44 -9.09 -9.07
N MET A 42 13.75 -8.21 -8.36
CA MET A 42 14.34 -7.12 -7.58
C MET A 42 14.62 -7.63 -6.17
N GLU A 43 15.84 -7.45 -5.70
CA GLU A 43 16.23 -7.66 -4.32
C GLU A 43 16.14 -6.34 -3.55
N PHE A 44 15.66 -6.40 -2.30
CA PHE A 44 15.51 -5.20 -1.49
C PHE A 44 15.56 -5.47 0.02
N ASP A 45 15.93 -4.43 0.75
CA ASP A 45 15.87 -4.38 2.21
C ASP A 45 14.68 -3.55 2.68
N ARG A 46 13.98 -4.03 3.70
CA ARG A 46 12.94 -3.28 4.42
C ARG A 46 13.57 -2.46 5.55
N LEU A 47 12.86 -1.45 6.03
CA LEU A 47 13.29 -0.61 7.15
C LEU A 47 13.59 -1.40 8.44
N ASN A 48 12.89 -2.51 8.67
CA ASN A 48 13.14 -3.40 9.81
C ASN A 48 14.40 -4.28 9.65
N GLY A 49 15.19 -4.09 8.59
CA GLY A 49 16.42 -4.84 8.30
C GLY A 49 16.20 -6.21 7.68
N ARG A 50 14.96 -6.59 7.37
CA ARG A 50 14.66 -7.83 6.63
C ARG A 50 14.90 -7.62 5.14
N SER A 51 15.72 -8.47 4.55
CA SER A 51 15.87 -8.58 3.10
C SER A 51 14.81 -9.51 2.51
N ASP A 52 14.36 -9.19 1.31
CA ASP A 52 13.39 -9.97 0.55
C ASP A 52 13.61 -9.76 -0.95
N TRP A 53 12.84 -10.44 -1.78
CA TRP A 53 12.83 -10.23 -3.23
C TRP A 53 11.41 -10.29 -3.79
N SER A 54 11.22 -9.68 -4.96
CA SER A 54 9.94 -9.74 -5.66
C SER A 54 10.14 -9.63 -7.17
N SER A 55 9.17 -10.09 -7.94
CA SER A 55 9.10 -9.77 -9.37
C SER A 55 9.04 -8.26 -9.52
N TYR A 56 9.81 -7.71 -10.46
CA TYR A 56 9.70 -6.30 -10.82
C TYR A 56 8.33 -5.99 -11.45
N GLN A 57 7.83 -6.93 -12.27
CA GLN A 57 6.55 -6.81 -12.94
C GLN A 57 5.40 -6.95 -11.93
N GLY A 58 4.39 -6.09 -12.08
CA GLY A 58 3.18 -6.08 -11.24
C GLY A 58 3.30 -5.27 -9.95
N GLN A 59 4.44 -4.60 -9.72
CA GLN A 59 4.63 -3.71 -8.58
C GLN A 59 4.32 -2.27 -8.96
N THR A 60 3.85 -1.49 -7.99
CA THR A 60 3.62 -0.07 -8.16
C THR A 60 4.61 0.73 -7.34
N PHE A 61 5.47 1.51 -8.01
CA PHE A 61 6.46 2.36 -7.39
C PHE A 61 5.97 3.81 -7.30
N PHE A 62 6.39 4.51 -6.24
CA PHE A 62 6.00 5.89 -5.94
C PHE A 62 7.25 6.81 -5.84
N PRO A 63 7.95 7.08 -6.96
CA PRO A 63 9.22 7.82 -6.96
C PRO A 63 9.07 9.30 -6.57
N GLU A 64 7.87 9.87 -6.68
CA GLU A 64 7.58 11.25 -6.26
C GLU A 64 7.46 11.42 -4.75
N ILE A 65 7.23 10.32 -4.01
CA ILE A 65 7.04 10.37 -2.58
C ILE A 65 8.41 10.30 -1.91
N SER A 66 8.72 11.32 -1.12
CA SER A 66 9.96 11.36 -0.34
C SER A 66 10.09 10.13 0.56
N ALA A 67 11.26 9.49 0.58
CA ALA A 67 11.54 8.36 1.48
C ALA A 67 11.45 8.74 2.97
N ASP A 68 11.50 10.02 3.31
CA ASP A 68 11.32 10.53 4.68
C ASP A 68 9.83 10.77 5.03
N HIS A 69 8.91 10.38 4.15
CA HIS A 69 7.47 10.56 4.38
C HIS A 69 7.02 9.75 5.62
N PRO A 70 6.41 10.39 6.63
CA PRO A 70 6.30 9.79 7.96
C PRO A 70 5.11 8.83 8.14
N TYR A 71 4.04 8.99 7.36
CA TYR A 71 2.77 8.32 7.61
C TYR A 71 2.10 7.84 6.32
N LEU A 72 1.32 6.77 6.41
CA LEU A 72 0.35 6.35 5.42
C LEU A 72 -1.04 6.52 6.02
N TYR A 73 -1.97 7.02 5.21
CA TYR A 73 -3.38 7.16 5.57
C TYR A 73 -4.12 6.02 4.89
N VAL A 74 -4.76 5.16 5.68
CA VAL A 74 -5.46 3.98 5.18
C VAL A 74 -6.93 4.12 5.51
N VAL A 75 -7.78 4.07 4.50
CA VAL A 75 -9.23 3.98 4.71
C VAL A 75 -9.55 2.52 4.99
N VAL A 76 -10.17 2.26 6.14
CA VAL A 76 -10.51 0.91 6.57
C VAL A 76 -11.98 0.83 6.92
N GLN A 77 -12.58 -0.30 6.57
CA GLN A 77 -13.89 -0.70 7.06
C GLN A 77 -13.69 -1.52 8.33
N ILE A 78 -14.44 -1.20 9.38
CA ILE A 78 -14.51 -1.92 10.65
C ILE A 78 -15.93 -2.45 10.77
N GLU A 79 -16.12 -3.76 10.65
CA GLU A 79 -17.42 -4.38 10.95
C GLU A 79 -17.48 -4.65 12.47
N ASP A 80 -18.24 -3.83 13.20
CA ASP A 80 -18.51 -4.07 14.62
C ASP A 80 -19.57 -5.17 14.74
N ARG A 81 -19.14 -6.43 14.83
CA ARG A 81 -20.03 -7.53 15.24
C ARG A 81 -19.91 -7.68 16.75
N GLU A 82 -20.99 -7.37 17.45
CA GLU A 82 -21.15 -7.41 18.91
C GLU A 82 -20.54 -8.65 19.62
N ASP A 83 -20.28 -9.76 18.92
CA ASP A 83 -19.84 -11.03 19.51
C ASP A 83 -18.68 -11.76 18.77
N ALA A 84 -17.99 -11.15 17.79
CA ALA A 84 -16.88 -11.79 17.08
C ALA A 84 -15.71 -10.82 16.85
N TRP A 85 -14.50 -11.37 16.70
CA TRP A 85 -13.32 -10.61 16.28
C TRP A 85 -13.67 -9.81 15.02
N GLY A 86 -13.89 -8.50 15.16
CA GLY A 86 -14.25 -7.63 14.04
C GLY A 86 -13.25 -7.81 12.91
N TYR A 87 -13.75 -7.91 11.68
CA TYR A 87 -12.89 -7.94 10.51
C TYR A 87 -12.62 -6.50 10.11
N GLN A 88 -11.34 -6.19 9.91
CA GLN A 88 -10.89 -4.92 9.37
C GLN A 88 -10.49 -5.13 7.92
N ILE A 89 -11.10 -4.38 7.02
CA ILE A 89 -10.85 -4.46 5.58
C ILE A 89 -10.20 -3.15 5.14
N GLU A 90 -9.11 -3.25 4.39
CA GLU A 90 -8.43 -2.09 3.82
C GLU A 90 -9.08 -1.75 2.48
N GLU A 91 -9.68 -0.56 2.38
CA GLU A 91 -10.34 -0.06 1.16
C GLU A 91 -9.37 0.71 0.26
N GLY A 92 -8.36 1.35 0.86
CA GLY A 92 -7.38 2.12 0.11
C GLY A 92 -6.32 2.75 1.00
N PHE A 93 -5.22 3.14 0.37
CA PHE A 93 -4.11 3.84 1.02
C PHE A 93 -3.77 5.12 0.29
N PHE A 94 -3.24 6.09 1.03
CA PHE A 94 -2.94 7.43 0.56
C PHE A 94 -1.70 7.98 1.28
N PHE A 95 -0.93 8.80 0.56
CA PHE A 95 0.20 9.55 1.14
C PHE A 95 -0.24 10.91 1.67
N HIS A 96 -1.42 11.39 1.28
CA HIS A 96 -1.95 12.67 1.70
C HIS A 96 -3.31 12.51 2.40
N PRO A 97 -3.53 13.21 3.53
CA PRO A 97 -4.75 13.05 4.32
C PRO A 97 -5.99 13.50 3.57
N ASP A 98 -5.91 14.59 2.81
CA ASP A 98 -7.01 15.13 2.00
C ASP A 98 -7.52 14.12 0.96
N GLU A 99 -6.62 13.36 0.33
CA GLU A 99 -7.00 12.27 -0.58
C GLU A 99 -7.74 11.14 0.16
N ALA A 100 -7.26 10.75 1.34
CA ALA A 100 -7.89 9.72 2.16
C ALA A 100 -9.30 10.13 2.62
N PHE A 101 -9.46 11.36 3.12
CA PHE A 101 -10.76 11.87 3.55
C PHE A 101 -11.72 12.08 2.38
N ALA A 102 -11.23 12.53 1.22
CA ALA A 102 -12.06 12.64 0.01
C ALA A 102 -12.55 11.27 -0.47
N HIS A 103 -11.73 10.22 -0.33
CA HIS A 103 -12.13 8.86 -0.63
C HIS A 103 -13.18 8.34 0.35
N LEU A 104 -12.97 8.54 1.66
CA LEU A 104 -13.95 8.22 2.70
C LEU A 104 -15.30 8.92 2.42
N ASP A 105 -15.29 10.22 2.15
CA ASP A 105 -16.51 10.98 1.82
C ASP A 105 -17.21 10.42 0.56
N SER A 106 -16.45 9.92 -0.41
CA SER A 106 -16.98 9.34 -1.64
C SER A 106 -17.66 7.98 -1.41
N ILE A 107 -17.12 7.15 -0.50
CA ILE A 107 -17.75 5.89 -0.08
C ILE A 107 -19.05 6.18 0.69
N THR A 108 -18.97 7.03 1.71
CA THR A 108 -20.09 7.30 2.63
C THR A 108 -21.26 8.05 1.96
N SER A 109 -20.98 8.83 0.92
CA SER A 109 -22.01 9.45 0.07
C SER A 109 -22.58 8.52 -1.00
N GLY A 110 -22.05 7.30 -1.15
CA GLY A 110 -22.48 6.33 -2.17
C GLY A 110 -22.02 6.66 -3.59
N ASN A 111 -21.08 7.59 -3.76
CA ASN A 111 -20.52 7.94 -5.07
C ASN A 111 -19.56 6.85 -5.60
N VAL A 112 -18.94 6.10 -4.70
CA VAL A 112 -18.06 4.95 -5.02
C VAL A 112 -18.56 3.73 -4.27
N GLN A 113 -18.58 2.58 -4.93
CA GLN A 113 -18.83 1.32 -4.24
C GLN A 113 -17.55 0.88 -3.53
N PRO A 114 -17.62 0.52 -2.23
CA PRO A 114 -16.49 -0.06 -1.53
C PRO A 114 -16.03 -1.34 -2.24
N GLU A 115 -14.73 -1.59 -2.23
CA GLU A 115 -14.13 -2.72 -2.95
C GLU A 115 -14.68 -4.05 -2.42
N ASN A 116 -14.96 -4.09 -1.11
CA ASN A 116 -15.64 -5.19 -0.48
C ASN A 116 -17.03 -4.71 -0.02
N ALA A 117 -18.06 -5.06 -0.78
CA ALA A 117 -19.45 -4.57 -0.65
C ALA A 117 -20.20 -5.03 0.63
N HIS A 118 -19.56 -4.97 1.79
CA HIS A 118 -20.09 -5.45 3.06
C HIS A 118 -20.98 -4.43 3.77
N SER A 119 -20.65 -3.14 3.69
CA SER A 119 -21.45 -2.06 4.27
C SER A 119 -21.32 -0.78 3.45
N THR A 120 -22.23 0.16 3.67
CA THR A 120 -22.10 1.56 3.23
C THR A 120 -22.40 2.51 4.39
N ASP A 121 -22.51 1.97 5.61
CA ASP A 121 -22.72 2.77 6.80
C ASP A 121 -21.47 3.63 7.04
N PRO A 122 -21.59 4.96 7.07
CA PRO A 122 -20.47 5.85 7.33
C PRO A 122 -19.73 5.55 8.64
N ASP A 123 -20.44 5.02 9.64
CA ASP A 123 -19.87 4.71 10.95
C ASP A 123 -18.93 3.48 10.90
N ASP A 124 -19.04 2.67 9.84
CA ASP A 124 -18.16 1.51 9.63
C ASP A 124 -16.81 1.89 8.99
N TYR A 125 -16.62 3.13 8.52
CA TYR A 125 -15.40 3.53 7.83
C TYR A 125 -14.61 4.58 8.60
N VAL A 126 -13.30 4.34 8.76
CA VAL A 126 -12.38 5.28 9.42
C VAL A 126 -11.08 5.45 8.62
N VAL A 127 -10.41 6.59 8.81
CA VAL A 127 -9.04 6.78 8.34
C VAL A 127 -8.06 6.43 9.46
N GLU A 128 -7.29 5.38 9.25
CA GLU A 128 -6.15 5.04 10.10
C GLU A 128 -4.88 5.75 9.65
N ILE A 129 -4.12 6.26 10.63
CA ILE A 129 -2.79 6.83 10.41
C ILE A 129 -1.76 5.80 10.82
N ARG A 130 -1.03 5.25 9.85
CA ARG A 130 0.00 4.24 10.07
C ARG A 130 1.37 4.86 9.89
N LYS A 131 2.25 4.70 10.88
CA LYS A 131 3.65 5.12 10.75
C LYS A 131 4.36 4.21 9.77
N VAL A 132 5.18 4.78 8.89
CA VAL A 132 6.06 4.01 8.01
C VAL A 132 7.13 3.31 8.87
N THR A 133 7.23 1.98 8.77
CA THR A 133 8.12 1.13 9.58
C THR A 133 8.95 0.17 8.76
#